data_AF-A0A7C3HU33-F1
#
_entry.id   AF-A0A7C3HU33-F1
#
_cell.length_a   1.000
_cell.length_b   1.000
_cell.length_c   1.000
_cell.angle_alpha   90.00
_cell.angle_beta   90.00
_cell.angle_gamma   90.00
#
_symmetry.space_group_name_H-M   'P 1'
#
loop_
_entity.id
_entity.type
_entity.pdbx_description
1 polymer ?
#
loop_
_entity_poly.entity_id
_entity_poly.type
_entity_poly.pdbx_seq_one_letter_code
_entity_poly.pdbx_strand_id
1 'polypeptide(L)'
;MRRLWRCVIPVAAAVAVMTGGGCGTSKGPAPPKPGTPPFFWAAAKTAYQKGDFQAAIKNLNSIIATENEFTRRAQIWQLVLDSGMARGEMEWADILDEGRPAAKAREIDFRRLANEARTLAGQSAMRFADTGHKLMPNLTEDEIVLPFPFPDVNRNRPVEAERILKGILPLPAEVERLHNLMMRRGVALSVITLADPGGDFEKARALFEQPEPKVKREQFLLFMATQFTELSQLFAPKKLDRAARMKLFLDEAKEALAPVSKSPEREKLQKKIAEYEKKIPKISG
;
A
#
# COMPACT_ATOMS: atom_id res chain seq x y z
N MET A 1 9.77 20.57 87.14
CA MET A 1 11.04 21.06 86.56
C MET A 1 10.93 21.04 85.04
N ARG A 2 11.22 22.17 84.37
CA ARG A 2 11.55 22.39 82.92
C ARG A 2 10.59 21.73 81.89
N ARG A 3 9.58 22.42 81.34
CA ARG A 3 9.59 23.31 80.14
C ARG A 3 10.58 22.92 79.03
N LEU A 4 10.06 22.59 77.83
CA LEU A 4 10.50 23.02 76.49
C LEU A 4 9.51 22.45 75.43
N TRP A 5 8.63 23.30 74.87
CA TRP A 5 8.56 23.71 73.45
C TRP A 5 7.87 22.70 72.52
N ARG A 6 6.56 22.85 72.21
CA ARG A 6 5.95 23.69 71.15
C ARG A 6 6.66 23.61 69.78
N CYS A 7 6.01 22.97 68.82
CA CYS A 7 5.71 23.55 67.50
C CYS A 7 4.47 22.87 66.90
N VAL A 8 3.37 23.63 66.94
CA VAL A 8 2.15 23.48 66.12
C VAL A 8 2.24 24.60 65.06
N ILE A 9 1.42 24.52 64.00
CA ILE A 9 1.02 25.55 63.00
C ILE A 9 1.57 25.22 61.59
N PRO A 10 0.83 25.39 60.46
CA PRO A 10 -0.52 24.95 60.11
C PRO A 10 -0.63 24.54 58.59
N VAL A 11 -1.87 24.28 58.16
CA VAL A 11 -2.36 24.12 56.79
C VAL A 11 -2.02 25.33 55.89
N ALA A 12 -1.63 25.07 54.63
CA ALA A 12 -1.78 26.02 53.52
C ALA A 12 -2.31 25.29 52.28
N ALA A 13 -3.58 25.53 51.98
CA ALA A 13 -4.22 25.18 50.72
C ALA A 13 -3.73 26.13 49.62
N ALA A 14 -3.11 25.59 48.57
CA ALA A 14 -2.79 26.36 47.37
C ALA A 14 -3.90 26.14 46.32
N VAL A 15 -4.93 26.97 46.42
CA VAL A 15 -5.86 27.23 45.32
C VAL A 15 -5.14 28.16 44.35
N ALA A 16 -4.67 27.62 43.22
CA ALA A 16 -4.20 28.43 42.10
C ALA A 16 -5.36 28.66 41.14
N VAL A 17 -6.21 29.64 41.45
CA VAL A 17 -7.02 30.34 40.46
C VAL A 17 -6.08 31.33 39.76
N MET A 18 -5.75 31.04 38.50
CA MET A 18 -5.22 32.05 37.58
C MET A 18 -6.30 32.35 36.54
N THR A 19 -7.14 33.31 36.88
CA THR A 19 -7.89 34.13 35.94
C THR A 19 -6.96 35.21 35.39
N GLY A 20 -6.92 35.36 34.06
CA GLY A 20 -6.42 36.55 33.38
C GLY A 20 -5.28 36.29 32.39
N GLY A 21 -5.62 36.26 31.10
CA GLY A 21 -4.64 36.14 30.03
C GLY A 21 -5.30 36.04 28.66
N GLY A 22 -6.08 37.06 28.30
CA GLY A 22 -6.50 37.25 26.92
C GLY A 22 -5.28 37.47 26.03
N CYS A 23 -4.89 36.44 25.30
CA CYS A 23 -4.06 36.52 24.10
C CYS A 23 -4.67 35.53 23.11
N GLY A 24 -5.30 36.06 22.07
CA GLY A 24 -5.74 35.28 20.93
C GLY A 24 -4.52 34.68 20.24
N THR A 25 -4.28 33.40 20.47
CA THR A 25 -3.52 32.55 19.57
C THR A 25 -4.49 31.53 19.02
N SER A 26 -4.59 31.49 17.70
CA SER A 26 -5.42 30.57 16.93
C SER A 26 -5.15 29.14 17.40
N LYS A 27 -6.02 28.63 18.28
CA LYS A 27 -6.04 27.22 18.63
C LYS A 27 -6.43 26.48 17.36
N GLY A 28 -5.44 25.87 16.72
CA GLY A 28 -5.70 24.86 15.70
C GLY A 28 -6.67 23.80 16.24
N PRO A 29 -7.33 23.03 15.37
CA PRO A 29 -8.25 22.00 15.78
C PRO A 29 -7.60 21.10 16.84
N ALA A 30 -8.35 20.75 17.89
CA ALA A 30 -7.86 19.82 18.91
C ALA A 30 -7.38 18.52 18.23
N PRO A 31 -6.26 17.92 18.66
CA PRO A 31 -5.74 16.73 18.03
C PRO A 31 -6.78 15.60 18.12
N PRO A 32 -6.89 14.74 17.09
CA PRO A 32 -7.79 13.59 17.10
C PRO A 32 -7.64 12.73 18.36
N LYS A 33 -8.77 12.29 18.93
CA LYS A 33 -8.76 11.40 20.11
C LYS A 33 -8.15 10.05 19.73
N PRO A 34 -7.20 9.50 20.51
CA PRO A 34 -6.65 8.16 20.27
C PRO A 34 -7.74 7.10 20.12
N GLY A 35 -7.55 6.18 19.16
CA GLY A 35 -8.50 5.09 18.89
C GLY A 35 -9.71 5.48 18.03
N THR A 36 -9.80 6.72 17.55
CA THR A 36 -10.88 7.16 16.65
C THR A 36 -10.47 7.11 15.17
N PRO A 37 -11.41 7.03 14.21
CA PRO A 37 -11.09 7.07 12.78
C PRO A 37 -10.23 8.28 12.37
N PRO A 38 -10.48 9.53 12.83
CA PRO A 38 -9.60 10.65 12.53
C PRO A 38 -8.16 10.48 13.05
N PHE A 39 -7.97 9.81 14.20
CA PHE A 39 -6.65 9.54 14.75
C PHE A 39 -5.89 8.53 13.88
N PHE A 40 -6.54 7.43 13.52
CA PHE A 40 -5.94 6.45 12.62
C PHE A 40 -5.65 7.03 11.24
N TRP A 41 -6.50 7.92 10.73
CA TRP A 41 -6.27 8.61 9.47
C TRP A 41 -4.99 9.48 9.50
N ALA A 42 -4.82 10.29 10.54
CA ALA A 42 -3.61 11.09 10.72
C ALA A 42 -2.35 10.22 10.91
N ALA A 43 -2.47 9.11 11.64
CA ALA A 43 -1.40 8.14 11.83
C ALA A 43 -1.02 7.45 10.51
N ALA A 44 -2.01 7.07 9.69
CA ALA A 44 -1.80 6.49 8.37
C ALA A 44 -1.02 7.45 7.45
N LYS A 45 -1.43 8.73 7.40
CA LYS A 45 -0.72 9.78 6.64
C LYS A 45 0.73 9.94 7.09
N THR A 46 0.95 10.00 8.40
CA THR A 46 2.30 10.13 8.98
C THR A 46 3.19 8.92 8.64
N ALA A 47 2.66 7.70 8.79
CA ALA A 47 3.38 6.48 8.46
C ALA A 47 3.72 6.42 6.95
N TYR A 48 2.75 6.74 6.10
CA TYR A 48 2.92 6.80 4.66
C TYR A 48 4.03 7.79 4.24
N GLN A 49 4.04 9.00 4.82
CA GLN A 49 5.08 10.00 4.54
C GLN A 49 6.48 9.53 4.95
N LYS A 50 6.60 8.71 5.99
CA LYS A 50 7.87 8.09 6.39
C LYS A 50 8.27 6.90 5.51
N GLY A 51 7.40 6.50 4.59
CA GLY A 51 7.54 5.28 3.78
C GLY A 51 7.36 4.00 4.59
N ASP A 52 6.72 4.06 5.76
CA ASP A 52 6.30 2.88 6.53
C ASP A 52 4.89 2.47 6.08
N PHE A 53 4.83 1.82 4.92
CA PHE A 53 3.57 1.44 4.29
C PHE A 53 2.84 0.33 5.04
N GLN A 54 3.55 -0.52 5.78
CA GLN A 54 2.93 -1.53 6.64
C GLN A 54 2.19 -0.88 7.81
N ALA A 55 2.80 0.10 8.47
CA ALA A 55 2.12 0.88 9.51
C ALA A 55 0.97 1.72 8.92
N ALA A 56 1.11 2.25 7.71
CA ALA A 56 0.02 2.95 7.03
C ALA A 56 -1.18 2.02 6.80
N ILE A 57 -0.96 0.84 6.20
CA ILE A 57 -2.01 -0.19 5.99
C ILE A 57 -2.66 -0.59 7.31
N LYS A 58 -1.87 -0.82 8.38
CA LYS A 58 -2.42 -1.16 9.70
C LYS A 58 -3.37 -0.10 10.22
N ASN A 59 -3.03 1.18 10.10
CA ASN A 59 -3.89 2.27 10.52
C ASN A 59 -5.15 2.39 9.64
N LEU A 60 -5.03 2.18 8.32
CA LEU A 60 -6.20 2.15 7.43
C LEU A 60 -7.16 1.00 7.77
N ASN A 61 -6.63 -0.19 8.09
CA ASN A 61 -7.44 -1.32 8.53
C ASN A 61 -8.24 -1.01 9.80
N SER A 62 -7.66 -0.26 10.75
CA SER A 62 -8.38 0.19 11.95
C SER A 62 -9.57 1.11 11.62
N ILE A 63 -9.49 1.86 10.52
CA ILE A 63 -10.59 2.71 10.03
C ILE A 63 -11.67 1.84 9.37
N ILE A 64 -11.26 0.84 8.58
CA ILE A 64 -12.15 0.03 7.75
C ILE A 64 -12.91 -1.02 8.57
N ALA A 65 -12.46 -1.31 9.79
CA ALA A 65 -13.11 -2.23 10.71
C ALA A 65 -14.57 -1.87 11.03
N THR A 66 -14.96 -0.60 10.89
CA THR A 66 -16.35 -0.14 11.05
C THR A 66 -16.70 0.87 9.96
N GLU A 67 -17.98 0.97 9.60
CA GLU A 67 -18.43 1.99 8.64
C GLU A 67 -18.40 3.38 9.31
N ASN A 68 -17.73 4.33 8.67
CA ASN A 68 -17.57 5.71 9.11
C ASN A 68 -17.21 6.64 7.93
N GLU A 69 -17.12 7.94 8.18
CA GLU A 69 -16.85 8.95 7.15
C GLU A 69 -15.51 8.77 6.40
N PHE A 70 -14.54 8.04 6.98
CA PHE A 70 -13.24 7.77 6.36
C PHE A 70 -13.19 6.43 5.63
N THR A 71 -14.14 5.52 5.86
CA THR A 71 -14.07 4.11 5.41
C THR A 71 -13.82 4.01 3.91
N ARG A 72 -14.58 4.75 3.10
CA ARG A 72 -14.43 4.76 1.63
C ARG A 72 -13.02 5.17 1.19
N ARG A 73 -12.54 6.29 1.71
CA ARG A 73 -11.21 6.84 1.39
C ARG A 73 -10.10 5.93 1.88
N ALA A 74 -10.29 5.29 3.03
CA ALA A 74 -9.35 4.32 3.57
C ALA A 74 -9.27 3.05 2.71
N GLN A 75 -10.41 2.51 2.25
CA GLN A 75 -10.44 1.34 1.36
C GLN A 75 -9.73 1.61 0.03
N ILE A 76 -10.03 2.76 -0.60
CA ILE A 76 -9.38 3.20 -1.84
C ILE A 76 -7.86 3.27 -1.65
N TRP A 77 -7.40 3.92 -0.57
CA TRP A 77 -5.96 4.06 -0.37
C TRP A 77 -5.29 2.75 0.05
N GLN A 78 -5.98 1.90 0.81
CA GLN A 78 -5.50 0.57 1.16
C GLN A 78 -5.27 -0.26 -0.11
N LEU A 79 -6.20 -0.22 -1.09
CA LEU A 79 -6.02 -0.93 -2.36
C LEU A 79 -4.72 -0.53 -3.05
N VAL A 80 -4.46 0.78 -3.13
CA VAL A 80 -3.26 1.32 -3.77
C VAL A 80 -1.99 0.82 -3.08
N LEU A 81 -2.00 0.75 -1.74
CA LEU A 81 -0.89 0.22 -0.96
C LEU A 81 -0.75 -1.29 -1.10
N ASP A 82 -1.82 -2.06 -0.98
CA ASP A 82 -1.79 -3.52 -1.08
C ASP A 82 -1.33 -3.99 -2.48
N SER A 83 -1.76 -3.33 -3.56
CA SER A 83 -1.26 -3.63 -4.91
C SER A 83 0.21 -3.25 -5.07
N GLY A 84 0.64 -2.13 -4.48
CA GLY A 84 2.04 -1.71 -4.49
C GLY A 84 2.97 -2.65 -3.73
N MET A 85 2.55 -3.08 -2.54
CA MET A 85 3.28 -4.07 -1.74
C MET A 85 3.35 -5.40 -2.46
N ALA A 86 2.23 -5.88 -3.03
CA ALA A 86 2.22 -7.11 -3.81
C ALA A 86 3.18 -7.04 -5.02
N ARG A 87 3.19 -5.92 -5.76
CA ARG A 87 4.11 -5.68 -6.87
C ARG A 87 5.58 -5.67 -6.43
N GLY A 88 5.89 -5.00 -5.33
CA GLY A 88 7.25 -4.98 -4.78
C GLY A 88 7.74 -6.40 -4.44
N GLU A 89 6.91 -7.19 -3.77
CA GLU A 89 7.23 -8.57 -3.40
C GLU A 89 7.37 -9.47 -4.63
N MET A 90 6.53 -9.28 -5.65
CA MET A 90 6.66 -9.98 -6.94
C MET A 90 7.98 -9.66 -7.63
N GLU A 91 8.34 -8.39 -7.78
CA GLU A 91 9.61 -7.99 -8.41
C GLU A 91 10.82 -8.51 -7.60
N TRP A 92 10.72 -8.49 -6.27
CA TRP A 92 11.75 -9.05 -5.40
C TRP A 92 11.93 -10.55 -5.58
N ALA A 93 10.82 -11.31 -5.62
CA ALA A 93 10.86 -12.74 -5.89
C ALA A 93 11.44 -13.05 -7.28
N ASP A 94 11.09 -12.25 -8.29
CA ASP A 94 11.58 -12.42 -9.66
C ASP A 94 13.09 -12.19 -9.76
N ILE A 95 13.62 -11.13 -9.13
CA ILE A 95 15.06 -10.85 -9.07
C ILE A 95 15.82 -12.01 -8.41
N LEU A 96 15.27 -12.56 -7.33
CA LEU A 96 15.86 -13.71 -6.64
C LEU A 96 15.80 -14.97 -7.51
N ASP A 97 14.68 -15.25 -8.18
CA ASP A 97 14.60 -16.39 -9.09
C ASP A 97 15.60 -16.28 -10.25
N GLU A 98 15.75 -15.08 -10.81
CA GLU A 98 16.62 -14.79 -11.95
C GLU A 98 18.10 -14.93 -11.57
N GLY A 99 18.49 -14.44 -10.39
CA GLY A 99 19.86 -14.57 -9.87
C GLY A 99 20.21 -15.97 -9.36
N ARG A 100 19.21 -16.80 -9.04
CA ARG A 100 19.38 -18.12 -8.43
C ARG A 100 20.34 -19.04 -9.18
N PRO A 101 20.31 -19.21 -10.52
CA PRO A 101 21.22 -20.08 -11.23
C PRO A 101 22.70 -19.70 -11.07
N ALA A 102 23.00 -18.41 -10.89
CA ALA A 102 24.35 -17.90 -10.69
C ALA A 102 24.83 -18.04 -9.23
N ALA A 103 23.93 -18.31 -8.28
CA ALA A 103 24.20 -18.33 -6.85
C ALA A 103 25.01 -19.54 -6.35
N LYS A 104 25.22 -20.56 -7.19
CA LYS A 104 25.99 -21.78 -6.88
C LYS A 104 25.61 -22.36 -5.51
N ALA A 105 26.53 -22.34 -4.54
CA ALA A 105 26.32 -22.87 -3.19
C ALA A 105 25.20 -22.17 -2.39
N ARG A 106 24.76 -20.98 -2.81
CA ARG A 106 23.69 -20.20 -2.16
C ARG A 106 22.33 -20.36 -2.84
N GLU A 107 22.17 -21.27 -3.81
CA GLU A 107 20.90 -21.46 -4.55
C GLU A 107 19.69 -21.66 -3.63
N ILE A 108 19.87 -22.44 -2.56
CA ILE A 108 18.80 -22.74 -1.59
C ILE A 108 18.31 -21.47 -0.89
N ASP A 109 19.20 -20.53 -0.56
CA ASP A 109 18.82 -19.27 0.09
C ASP A 109 18.01 -18.37 -0.84
N PHE A 110 18.41 -18.26 -2.11
CA PHE A 110 17.65 -17.53 -3.12
C PHE A 110 16.25 -18.10 -3.29
N ARG A 111 16.14 -19.43 -3.41
CA ARG A 111 14.85 -20.12 -3.52
C ARG A 111 13.97 -19.87 -2.29
N ARG A 112 14.55 -19.93 -1.08
CA ARG A 112 13.83 -19.68 0.17
C ARG A 112 13.28 -18.25 0.20
N LEU A 113 14.13 -17.25 -0.05
CA LEU A 113 13.74 -15.84 -0.07
C LEU A 113 12.68 -15.55 -1.15
N ALA A 114 12.82 -16.13 -2.35
CA ALA A 114 11.83 -15.95 -3.41
C ALA A 114 10.46 -16.54 -3.04
N ASN A 115 10.43 -17.71 -2.39
CA ASN A 115 9.18 -18.31 -1.91
C ASN A 115 8.53 -17.51 -0.78
N GLU A 116 9.35 -16.95 0.13
CA GLU A 116 8.90 -16.08 1.21
C GLU A 116 8.27 -14.80 0.64
N ALA A 117 8.96 -14.14 -0.30
CA ALA A 117 8.46 -12.98 -1.04
C ALA A 117 7.14 -13.28 -1.78
N ARG A 118 7.05 -14.39 -2.52
CA ARG A 118 5.78 -14.80 -3.17
C ARG A 118 4.64 -15.01 -2.17
N THR A 119 4.94 -15.51 -0.98
CA THR A 119 3.92 -15.71 0.07
C THR A 119 3.38 -14.35 0.54
N LEU A 120 4.27 -13.39 0.80
CA LEU A 120 3.91 -12.01 1.18
C LEU A 120 3.18 -11.26 0.06
N ALA A 121 3.63 -11.44 -1.19
CA ALA A 121 2.94 -10.95 -2.38
C ALA A 121 1.50 -11.50 -2.43
N GLY A 122 1.34 -12.79 -2.17
CA GLY A 122 0.05 -13.48 -2.23
C GLY A 122 -0.91 -12.98 -1.17
N GLN A 123 -0.41 -12.73 0.05
CA GLN A 123 -1.22 -12.13 1.11
C GLN A 123 -1.70 -10.72 0.72
N SER A 124 -0.80 -9.88 0.20
CA SER A 124 -1.12 -8.52 -0.22
C SER A 124 -2.09 -8.49 -1.41
N ALA A 125 -1.87 -9.36 -2.39
CA ALA A 125 -2.77 -9.52 -3.53
C ALA A 125 -4.18 -9.96 -3.08
N MET A 126 -4.29 -10.91 -2.15
CA MET A 126 -5.61 -11.34 -1.66
C MET A 126 -6.34 -10.24 -0.87
N ARG A 127 -5.62 -9.41 -0.08
CA ARG A 127 -6.22 -8.23 0.57
C ARG A 127 -6.69 -7.19 -0.45
N PHE A 128 -5.90 -6.99 -1.52
CA PHE A 128 -6.30 -6.17 -2.65
C PHE A 128 -7.59 -6.70 -3.28
N ALA A 129 -7.67 -8.00 -3.57
CA ALA A 129 -8.85 -8.59 -4.17
C ALA A 129 -10.09 -8.50 -3.27
N ASP A 130 -9.96 -8.80 -1.98
CA ASP A 130 -11.08 -8.70 -1.03
C ASP A 130 -11.61 -7.27 -0.90
N THR A 131 -10.72 -6.28 -0.73
CA THR A 131 -11.11 -4.87 -0.66
C THR A 131 -11.70 -4.40 -2.00
N GLY A 132 -11.15 -4.86 -3.12
CA GLY A 132 -11.57 -4.46 -4.46
C GLY A 132 -12.97 -4.96 -4.77
N HIS A 133 -13.21 -6.25 -4.52
CA HIS A 133 -14.52 -6.89 -4.66
C HIS A 133 -15.60 -6.18 -3.85
N LYS A 134 -15.29 -5.75 -2.62
CA LYS A 134 -16.22 -5.00 -1.76
C LYS A 134 -16.44 -3.55 -2.24
N LEU A 135 -15.41 -2.92 -2.79
CA LEU A 135 -15.45 -1.52 -3.21
C LEU A 135 -16.15 -1.34 -4.55
N MET A 136 -15.85 -2.18 -5.55
CA MET A 136 -16.25 -1.98 -6.95
C MET A 136 -17.76 -1.80 -7.15
N PRO A 137 -18.65 -2.65 -6.58
CA PRO A 137 -20.09 -2.49 -6.75
C PRO A 137 -20.65 -1.20 -6.12
N ASN A 138 -19.93 -0.67 -5.12
CA ASN A 138 -20.33 0.49 -4.34
C ASN A 138 -19.62 1.78 -4.77
N LEU A 139 -18.78 1.72 -5.81
CA LEU A 139 -18.03 2.88 -6.31
C LEU A 139 -18.91 3.67 -7.29
N THR A 140 -19.61 4.67 -6.77
CA THR A 140 -20.58 5.48 -7.52
C THR A 140 -20.11 6.90 -7.80
N GLU A 141 -19.04 7.36 -7.14
CA GLU A 141 -18.51 8.70 -7.27
C GLU A 141 -17.82 8.89 -8.62
N ASP A 142 -18.14 9.98 -9.33
CA ASP A 142 -17.52 10.29 -10.64
C ASP A 142 -16.03 10.63 -10.53
N GLU A 143 -15.62 11.18 -9.38
CA GLU A 143 -14.25 11.55 -9.07
C GLU A 143 -13.83 10.96 -7.72
N ILE A 144 -12.59 10.48 -7.67
CA ILE A 144 -11.99 9.84 -6.52
C ILE A 144 -10.83 10.70 -6.04
N VAL A 145 -10.99 11.24 -4.83
CA VAL A 145 -9.96 12.04 -4.17
C VAL A 145 -8.80 11.14 -3.76
N LEU A 146 -7.58 11.57 -4.09
CA LEU A 146 -6.33 10.93 -3.68
C LEU A 146 -5.78 11.68 -2.46
N PRO A 147 -5.99 11.18 -1.23
CA PRO A 147 -5.84 12.00 -0.03
C PRO A 147 -4.42 12.07 0.54
N PHE A 148 -3.49 11.35 -0.07
CA PHE A 148 -2.10 11.22 0.37
C PHE A 148 -1.22 11.79 -0.75
N PRO A 149 -0.07 12.40 -0.40
CA PRO A 149 0.84 12.95 -1.39
C PRO A 149 1.48 11.83 -2.23
N PHE A 150 2.13 12.22 -3.32
CA PHE A 150 3.05 11.32 -4.00
C PHE A 150 4.12 10.83 -3.00
N PRO A 151 4.43 9.52 -2.96
CA PRO A 151 5.37 9.00 -1.97
C PRO A 151 6.78 9.49 -2.29
N ASP A 152 7.48 10.02 -1.29
CA ASP A 152 8.90 10.40 -1.40
C ASP A 152 9.79 9.15 -1.32
N VAL A 153 9.77 8.36 -2.38
CA VAL A 153 10.53 7.11 -2.49
C VAL A 153 11.14 6.96 -3.88
N ASN A 154 12.26 6.26 -3.95
CA ASN A 154 12.90 5.99 -5.23
C ASN A 154 12.05 5.04 -6.06
N ARG A 155 11.55 5.54 -7.20
CA ARG A 155 10.80 4.71 -8.15
C ARG A 155 11.69 3.78 -8.94
N ASN A 156 12.99 4.03 -9.06
CA ASN A 156 13.92 3.22 -9.85
C ASN A 156 14.37 1.99 -9.05
N ARG A 157 14.71 0.91 -9.77
CA ARG A 157 15.25 -0.29 -9.13
C ARG A 157 16.56 0.10 -8.41
N PRO A 158 16.77 -0.30 -7.15
CA PRO A 158 18.04 -0.10 -6.47
C PRO A 158 19.18 -0.72 -7.27
N VAL A 159 20.27 0.02 -7.48
CA VAL A 159 21.43 -0.45 -8.28
C VAL A 159 22.04 -1.71 -7.66
N GLU A 160 21.96 -1.84 -6.35
CA GLU A 160 22.48 -3.00 -5.61
C GLU A 160 21.70 -4.30 -5.90
N ALA A 161 20.49 -4.22 -6.45
CA ALA A 161 19.75 -5.40 -6.91
C ALA A 161 20.49 -6.15 -8.03
N GLU A 162 21.35 -5.47 -8.79
CA GLU A 162 22.21 -6.08 -9.81
C GLU A 162 23.18 -7.12 -9.23
N ARG A 163 23.56 -7.01 -7.95
CA ARG A 163 24.38 -8.02 -7.27
C ARG A 163 23.58 -9.33 -7.13
N ILE A 164 22.31 -9.22 -6.77
CA ILE A 164 21.42 -10.37 -6.58
C ILE A 164 21.18 -11.06 -7.92
N LEU A 165 20.95 -10.29 -9.00
CA LEU A 165 20.83 -10.82 -10.36
C LEU A 165 22.09 -11.59 -10.81
N LYS A 166 23.27 -11.20 -10.32
CA LYS A 166 24.54 -11.92 -10.56
C LYS A 166 24.78 -13.09 -9.61
N GLY A 167 23.78 -13.49 -8.82
CA GLY A 167 23.87 -14.60 -7.86
C GLY A 167 24.62 -14.25 -6.56
N ILE A 168 24.91 -12.97 -6.31
CA ILE A 168 25.59 -12.52 -5.10
C ILE A 168 24.54 -12.11 -4.07
N LEU A 169 24.32 -12.97 -3.07
CA LEU A 169 23.45 -12.62 -1.95
C LEU A 169 24.21 -11.75 -0.93
N PRO A 170 23.75 -10.51 -0.66
CA PRO A 170 24.34 -9.66 0.36
C PRO A 170 24.21 -10.22 1.79
N LEU A 171 24.80 -9.50 2.75
CA LEU A 171 24.61 -9.80 4.18
C LEU A 171 23.13 -9.59 4.58
N PRO A 172 22.61 -10.28 5.60
CA PRO A 172 21.18 -10.25 5.95
C PRO A 172 20.59 -8.84 6.13
N ALA A 173 21.29 -7.92 6.81
CA ALA A 173 20.84 -6.54 6.99
C ALA A 173 20.74 -5.77 5.66
N GLU A 174 21.63 -6.05 4.70
CA GLU A 174 21.57 -5.46 3.37
C GLU A 174 20.42 -6.07 2.55
N VAL A 175 20.17 -7.38 2.69
CA VAL A 175 19.01 -8.05 2.07
C VAL A 175 17.70 -7.42 2.55
N GLU A 176 17.54 -7.22 3.85
CA GLU A 176 16.35 -6.57 4.43
C GLU A 176 16.20 -5.12 3.96
N ARG A 177 17.30 -4.36 3.91
CA ARG A 177 17.29 -3.00 3.36
C ARG A 177 16.84 -2.97 1.90
N LEU A 178 17.39 -3.86 1.07
CA LEU A 178 17.05 -3.93 -0.37
C LEU A 178 15.61 -4.37 -0.57
N HIS A 179 15.15 -5.37 0.18
CA HIS A 179 13.76 -5.79 0.18
C HIS A 179 12.81 -4.62 0.50
N ASN A 180 13.11 -3.85 1.54
CA ASN A 180 12.35 -2.64 1.88
C ASN A 180 12.34 -1.59 0.76
N LEU A 181 13.48 -1.37 0.07
CA LEU A 181 13.54 -0.46 -1.07
C LEU A 181 12.68 -0.96 -2.24
N MET A 182 12.66 -2.27 -2.51
CA MET A 182 11.80 -2.87 -3.52
C MET A 182 10.31 -2.69 -3.18
N MET A 183 9.93 -2.82 -1.91
CA MET A 183 8.55 -2.57 -1.47
C MET A 183 8.15 -1.11 -1.70
N ARG A 184 9.05 -0.18 -1.34
CA ARG A 184 8.83 1.24 -1.55
C ARG A 184 8.68 1.59 -3.03
N ARG A 185 9.51 1.00 -3.89
CA ARG A 185 9.38 1.10 -5.34
C ARG A 185 8.04 0.56 -5.84
N GLY A 186 7.60 -0.61 -5.36
CA GLY A 186 6.31 -1.19 -5.71
C GLY A 186 5.14 -0.24 -5.43
N VAL A 187 5.15 0.41 -4.27
CA VAL A 187 4.16 1.44 -3.89
C VAL A 187 4.23 2.66 -4.81
N ALA A 188 5.42 3.19 -5.12
CA ALA A 188 5.54 4.29 -6.09
C ALA A 188 4.97 3.91 -7.46
N LEU A 189 5.27 2.72 -7.97
CA LEU A 189 4.74 2.25 -9.26
C LEU A 189 3.22 2.09 -9.23
N SER A 190 2.64 1.65 -8.11
CA SER A 190 1.20 1.60 -7.91
C SER A 190 0.57 3.00 -7.95
N VAL A 191 1.13 3.96 -7.22
CA VAL A 191 0.67 5.36 -7.21
C VAL A 191 0.80 6.03 -8.57
N ILE A 192 1.88 5.76 -9.30
CA ILE A 192 2.04 6.23 -10.69
C ILE A 192 0.94 5.66 -11.59
N THR A 193 0.67 4.35 -11.49
CA THR A 193 -0.38 3.71 -12.32
C THR A 193 -1.78 4.22 -11.99
N LEU A 194 -2.04 4.55 -10.72
CA LEU A 194 -3.29 5.15 -10.26
C LEU A 194 -3.51 6.53 -10.90
N ALA A 195 -2.47 7.36 -10.89
CA ALA A 195 -2.52 8.72 -11.39
C ALA A 195 -2.46 8.83 -12.92
N ASP A 196 -1.79 7.89 -13.58
CA ASP A 196 -1.74 7.78 -15.04
C ASP A 196 -1.72 6.29 -15.45
N PRO A 197 -2.77 5.80 -16.14
CA PRO A 197 -2.82 4.42 -16.63
C PRO A 197 -1.69 4.08 -17.63
N GLY A 198 -1.10 5.08 -18.27
CA GLY A 198 0.08 4.93 -19.13
C GLY A 198 1.39 4.69 -18.37
N GLY A 199 1.40 4.91 -17.05
CA GLY A 199 2.59 4.79 -16.21
C GLY A 199 3.53 5.98 -16.28
N ASP A 200 3.08 7.14 -16.75
CA ASP A 200 3.87 8.35 -16.88
C ASP A 200 4.09 9.00 -15.50
N PHE A 201 5.34 9.00 -15.05
CA PHE A 201 5.70 9.58 -13.76
C PHE A 201 5.50 11.09 -13.70
N GLU A 202 5.83 11.83 -14.76
CA GLU A 202 5.74 13.30 -14.70
C GLU A 202 4.28 13.75 -14.65
N LYS A 203 3.39 13.04 -15.36
CA LYS A 203 1.94 13.23 -15.23
C LYS A 203 1.45 12.87 -13.83
N ALA A 204 1.89 11.75 -13.28
CA ALA A 204 1.53 11.35 -11.93
C ALA A 204 1.96 12.42 -10.91
N ARG A 205 3.21 12.90 -11.00
CA ARG A 205 3.73 13.97 -10.16
C ARG A 205 2.89 15.24 -10.27
N ALA A 206 2.63 15.70 -11.50
CA ALA A 206 1.83 16.89 -11.74
C ALA A 206 0.41 16.79 -11.16
N LEU A 207 -0.21 15.60 -11.19
CA LEU A 207 -1.50 15.38 -10.55
C LEU A 207 -1.42 15.59 -9.02
N PHE A 208 -0.42 15.02 -8.37
CA PHE A 208 -0.26 15.10 -6.92
C PHE A 208 0.24 16.47 -6.41
N GLU A 209 0.69 17.35 -7.30
CA GLU A 209 1.00 18.76 -6.97
C GLU A 209 -0.26 19.64 -6.92
N GLN A 210 -1.42 19.14 -7.38
CA GLN A 210 -2.68 19.87 -7.29
C GLN A 210 -3.17 20.00 -5.83
N PRO A 211 -3.92 21.06 -5.48
CA PRO A 211 -4.43 21.25 -4.12
C PRO A 211 -5.33 20.11 -3.62
N GLU A 212 -6.11 19.52 -4.53
CA GLU A 212 -6.97 18.37 -4.26
C GLU A 212 -6.83 17.36 -5.42
N PRO A 213 -5.82 16.48 -5.38
CA PRO A 213 -5.59 15.51 -6.45
C PRO A 213 -6.78 14.55 -6.58
N LYS A 214 -7.31 14.40 -7.79
CA LYS A 214 -8.45 13.54 -8.11
C LYS A 214 -8.23 12.74 -9.38
N VAL A 215 -8.79 11.55 -9.43
CA VAL A 215 -8.89 10.76 -10.66
C VAL A 215 -10.34 10.48 -11.00
N LYS A 216 -10.65 10.35 -12.29
CA LYS A 216 -12.00 9.93 -12.72
C LYS A 216 -12.27 8.49 -12.27
N ARG A 217 -13.54 8.16 -12.02
CA ARG A 217 -13.99 6.81 -11.71
C ARG A 217 -13.50 5.77 -12.72
N GLU A 218 -13.65 6.06 -14.01
CA GLU A 218 -13.18 5.17 -15.09
C GLU A 218 -11.67 4.93 -15.04
N GLN A 219 -10.89 5.95 -14.69
CA GLN A 219 -9.44 5.82 -14.54
C GLN A 219 -9.09 4.92 -13.34
N PHE A 220 -9.80 5.05 -12.23
CA PHE A 220 -9.61 4.18 -11.07
C PHE A 220 -10.01 2.72 -11.35
N LEU A 221 -11.11 2.52 -12.09
CA LEU A 221 -11.54 1.20 -12.56
C LEU A 221 -10.50 0.56 -13.49
N LEU A 222 -9.92 1.35 -14.41
CA LEU A 222 -8.80 0.91 -15.24
C LEU A 222 -7.55 0.58 -14.42
N PHE A 223 -7.25 1.35 -13.37
CA PHE A 223 -6.19 1.04 -12.41
C PHE A 223 -6.45 -0.31 -11.74
N MET A 224 -7.64 -0.55 -11.20
CA MET A 224 -8.00 -1.81 -10.55
C MET A 224 -7.88 -2.98 -11.52
N ALA A 225 -8.45 -2.86 -12.73
CA ALA A 225 -8.34 -3.88 -13.78
C ALA A 225 -6.88 -4.20 -14.12
N THR A 226 -6.03 -3.17 -14.18
CA THR A 226 -4.59 -3.32 -14.41
C THR A 226 -3.94 -4.09 -13.26
N GLN A 227 -4.18 -3.70 -12.01
CA GLN A 227 -3.59 -4.38 -10.84
C GLN A 227 -4.08 -5.83 -10.74
N PHE A 228 -5.37 -6.10 -10.89
CA PHE A 228 -5.90 -7.47 -10.93
C PHE A 228 -5.20 -8.32 -11.99
N THR A 229 -5.03 -7.77 -13.19
CA THR A 229 -4.34 -8.47 -14.30
C THR A 229 -2.88 -8.76 -13.98
N GLU A 230 -2.11 -7.78 -13.50
CA GLU A 230 -0.70 -7.99 -13.15
C GLU A 230 -0.54 -8.99 -11.99
N LEU A 231 -1.31 -8.80 -10.91
CA LEU A 231 -1.23 -9.63 -9.72
C LEU A 231 -1.68 -11.07 -9.97
N SER A 232 -2.52 -11.31 -10.99
CA SER A 232 -2.89 -12.68 -11.41
C SER A 232 -1.66 -13.56 -11.72
N GLN A 233 -0.56 -12.97 -12.21
CA GLN A 233 0.64 -13.70 -12.61
C GLN A 233 1.38 -14.33 -11.44
N LEU A 234 1.17 -13.83 -10.22
CA LEU A 234 1.66 -14.47 -9.02
C LEU A 234 1.13 -15.91 -8.87
N PHE A 235 -0.08 -16.17 -9.36
CA PHE A 235 -0.75 -17.46 -9.26
C PHE A 235 -0.55 -18.37 -10.47
N ALA A 236 0.30 -17.97 -11.42
CA ALA A 236 0.63 -18.77 -12.59
C ALA A 236 1.42 -20.06 -12.22
N PRO A 237 1.45 -21.09 -13.08
CA PRO A 237 2.04 -22.39 -12.78
C PRO A 237 3.53 -22.37 -12.38
N LYS A 238 4.29 -21.39 -12.89
CA LYS A 238 5.73 -21.24 -12.57
C LYS A 238 5.99 -20.42 -11.30
N LYS A 239 4.94 -19.99 -10.59
CA LYS A 239 5.01 -19.14 -9.40
C LYS A 239 4.30 -19.84 -8.23
N LEU A 240 3.12 -19.38 -7.80
CA LEU A 240 2.38 -20.05 -6.72
C LEU A 240 1.53 -21.23 -7.17
N ASP A 241 1.33 -21.41 -8.48
CA ASP A 241 0.52 -22.48 -9.08
C ASP A 241 -0.87 -22.63 -8.45
N ARG A 242 -1.69 -21.57 -8.57
CA ARG A 242 -3.05 -21.52 -8.04
C ARG A 242 -4.01 -21.08 -9.11
N ALA A 243 -4.29 -21.96 -10.07
CA ALA A 243 -5.14 -21.69 -11.23
C ALA A 243 -6.48 -21.01 -10.89
N ALA A 244 -7.17 -21.48 -9.83
CA ALA A 244 -8.42 -20.88 -9.38
C ALA A 244 -8.27 -19.41 -8.93
N ARG A 245 -7.15 -19.05 -8.29
CA ARG A 245 -6.87 -17.65 -7.89
C ARG A 245 -6.45 -16.82 -9.09
N MET A 246 -5.69 -17.39 -10.03
CA MET A 246 -5.39 -16.73 -11.29
C MET A 246 -6.68 -16.36 -12.03
N LYS A 247 -7.63 -17.31 -12.11
CA LYS A 247 -8.94 -17.09 -12.72
C LYS A 247 -9.72 -16.00 -11.98
N LEU A 248 -9.83 -16.08 -10.65
CA LEU A 248 -10.50 -15.08 -9.81
C LEU A 248 -10.01 -13.66 -10.15
N PHE A 249 -8.70 -13.44 -10.16
CA PHE A 249 -8.14 -12.12 -10.44
C PHE A 249 -8.46 -11.64 -11.86
N LEU A 250 -8.43 -12.53 -12.85
CA LEU A 250 -8.74 -12.17 -14.23
C LEU A 250 -10.24 -11.90 -14.43
N ASP A 251 -11.13 -12.56 -13.69
CA ASP A 251 -12.56 -12.27 -13.68
C ASP A 251 -12.83 -10.89 -13.06
N GLU A 252 -12.24 -10.60 -11.89
CA GLU A 252 -12.33 -9.28 -11.24
C GLU A 252 -11.74 -8.17 -12.14
N ALA A 253 -10.66 -8.45 -12.88
CA ALA A 253 -10.10 -7.53 -13.86
C ALA A 253 -11.10 -7.20 -14.98
N LYS A 254 -11.85 -8.19 -15.47
CA LYS A 254 -12.88 -7.99 -16.50
C LYS A 254 -14.06 -7.19 -15.97
N GLU A 255 -14.48 -7.46 -14.74
CA GLU A 255 -15.54 -6.72 -14.06
C GLU A 255 -15.17 -5.24 -13.92
N ALA A 256 -13.98 -4.95 -13.41
CA ALA A 256 -13.45 -3.60 -13.31
C ALA A 256 -13.36 -2.89 -14.68
N LEU A 257 -13.03 -3.63 -15.75
CA LEU A 257 -12.84 -3.07 -17.10
C LEU A 257 -14.16 -2.88 -17.88
N ALA A 258 -15.23 -3.57 -17.51
CA ALA A 258 -16.53 -3.52 -18.18
C ALA A 258 -17.11 -2.10 -18.33
N PRO A 259 -17.13 -1.26 -17.28
CA PRO A 259 -17.64 0.12 -17.37
C PRO A 259 -16.65 1.13 -17.98
N VAL A 260 -15.40 0.75 -18.26
CA VAL A 260 -14.38 1.66 -18.78
C VAL A 260 -14.61 1.91 -20.27
N SER A 261 -14.64 3.18 -20.68
CA SER A 261 -14.79 3.57 -22.08
C SER A 261 -13.62 3.07 -22.96
N LYS A 262 -13.84 3.00 -24.28
CA LYS A 262 -12.80 2.53 -25.22
C LYS A 262 -11.60 3.50 -25.22
N SER A 263 -10.41 2.97 -24.97
CA SER A 263 -9.14 3.68 -25.09
C SER A 263 -8.03 2.69 -25.51
N PRO A 264 -6.88 3.19 -26.01
CA PRO A 264 -5.72 2.34 -26.30
C PRO A 264 -5.26 1.51 -25.09
N GLU A 265 -5.27 2.09 -23.89
CA GLU A 265 -4.89 1.44 -22.64
C GLU A 265 -5.86 0.31 -22.29
N ARG A 266 -7.17 0.55 -22.42
CA ARG A 266 -8.20 -0.48 -22.23
C ARG A 266 -8.01 -1.64 -23.19
N GLU A 267 -7.81 -1.37 -24.48
CA GLU A 267 -7.63 -2.43 -25.48
C GLU A 267 -6.36 -3.26 -25.24
N LYS A 268 -5.26 -2.59 -24.87
CA LYS A 268 -4.02 -3.25 -24.47
C LYS A 268 -4.25 -4.17 -23.27
N LEU A 269 -4.96 -3.68 -22.25
CA LEU A 269 -5.27 -4.47 -21.07
C LEU A 269 -6.19 -5.65 -21.38
N GLN A 270 -7.23 -5.45 -22.20
CA GLN A 270 -8.14 -6.51 -22.61
C GLN A 270 -7.41 -7.64 -23.35
N LYS A 271 -6.48 -7.30 -24.25
CA LYS A 271 -5.62 -8.28 -24.93
C LYS A 271 -4.76 -9.05 -23.93
N LYS A 272 -4.18 -8.35 -22.94
CA LYS A 272 -3.35 -8.96 -21.90
C LYS A 272 -4.13 -9.93 -21.01
N ILE A 273 -5.35 -9.55 -20.59
CA ILE A 273 -6.27 -10.44 -19.86
C ILE A 273 -6.50 -11.72 -20.66
N ALA A 274 -6.90 -11.60 -21.94
CA ALA A 274 -7.16 -12.75 -22.80
C ALA A 274 -5.91 -13.63 -23.02
N GLU A 275 -4.71 -13.05 -23.06
CA GLU A 275 -3.45 -13.80 -23.12
C GLU A 275 -3.23 -14.61 -21.83
N TYR A 276 -3.48 -14.00 -20.67
CA TYR A 276 -3.29 -14.65 -19.38
C TYR A 276 -4.32 -15.76 -19.13
N GLU A 277 -5.56 -15.59 -19.56
CA GLU A 277 -6.58 -16.64 -19.47
C GLU A 277 -6.20 -17.92 -20.23
N LYS A 278 -5.54 -17.78 -21.40
CA LYS A 278 -5.04 -18.95 -22.15
C LYS A 278 -3.98 -19.74 -21.39
N LYS A 279 -3.34 -19.14 -20.39
CA LYS A 279 -2.30 -19.78 -19.56
C LYS A 279 -2.87 -20.47 -18.32
N ILE A 280 -4.17 -20.33 -18.04
CA ILE A 280 -4.81 -21.04 -16.93
C ILE A 280 -4.87 -22.54 -17.28
N PRO A 281 -4.29 -23.43 -16.46
CA PRO A 281 -4.43 -24.87 -16.66
C PRO A 281 -5.91 -25.26 -16.68
N LYS A 282 -6.30 -26.18 -17.58
CA LYS A 282 -7.66 -26.74 -17.57
C LYS A 282 -7.86 -27.47 -16.24
N ILE A 283 -8.75 -26.96 -15.39
CA ILE A 283 -9.16 -27.66 -14.17
C ILE A 283 -10.02 -28.83 -14.64
N SER A 284 -9.46 -30.04 -14.68
CA SER A 284 -10.24 -31.27 -14.76
C SER A 284 -11.05 -31.37 -13.47
N GLY A 285 -12.37 -31.32 -13.61
CA GLY A 285 -13.32 -31.48 -12.50
C GLY A 285 -13.26 -32.86 -11.87
#